data_AF-A0A7V9FSV9-F1
#
_entry.id   AF-A0A7V9FSV9-F1
#
_cell.length_a   1.000
_cell.length_b   1.000
_cell.length_c   1.000
_cell.angle_alpha   90.00
_cell.angle_beta   90.00
_cell.angle_gamma   90.00
#
_symmetry.space_group_name_H-M   'P 1'
#
loop_
_entity.id
_entity.type
_entity.pdbx_description
1 polymer ?
#
loop_
_entity_poly.entity_id
_entity_poly.type
_entity_poly.pdbx_seq_one_letter_code
_entity_poly.pdbx_strand_id
1 'polypeptide(L)' 'MQIGAWATVGANSEITYQVLPNADMIEFSLGGRNGLDLEMSQDGLRRCIATFTEALNAFDTATGSA' A
#
# COMPACT_ATOMS: atom_id res chain seq x y z
N MET A 1 -6.26 -13.01 -20.28
CA MET A 1 -5.91 -13.82 -19.10
C MET A 1 -5.22 -12.91 -18.12
N GLN A 2 -5.88 -12.52 -17.03
CA GLN A 2 -5.31 -11.59 -16.04
C GLN A 2 -4.60 -12.41 -14.97
N ILE A 3 -3.27 -12.42 -15.01
CA ILE A 3 -2.46 -12.98 -13.93
C ILE A 3 -2.31 -11.85 -12.91
N GLY A 4 -3.03 -11.95 -11.79
CA GLY A 4 -2.92 -11.04 -10.67
C GLY A 4 -2.59 -11.81 -9.40
N ALA A 5 -1.59 -11.34 -8.66
CA ALA A 5 -1.40 -11.74 -7.27
C ALA A 5 -2.18 -10.74 -6.40
N TRP A 6 -2.95 -11.26 -5.45
CA TRP A 6 -3.64 -10.45 -4.45
C TRP A 6 -3.05 -10.76 -3.07
N ALA A 7 -2.82 -9.71 -2.29
CA ALA A 7 -2.41 -9.82 -0.89
C ALA A 7 -3.51 -9.18 -0.03
N THR A 8 -3.87 -9.83 1.08
CA THR A 8 -4.81 -9.26 2.06
C THR A 8 -4.01 -8.72 3.25
N VAL A 9 -4.16 -7.42 3.50
CA VAL A 9 -3.57 -6.74 4.67
C VAL A 9 -4.67 -6.60 5.72
N GLY A 10 -4.64 -7.44 6.75
CA GLY A 10 -5.54 -7.32 7.90
C GLY A 10 -5.09 -6.25 8.89
N ALA A 11 -5.96 -5.86 9.82
CA ALA A 11 -5.74 -4.74 10.77
C ALA A 11 -4.44 -4.82 11.61
N ASN A 12 -3.90 -6.02 11.83
CA ASN A 12 -2.68 -6.25 12.61
C ASN A 12 -1.48 -6.67 11.74
N SER A 13 -1.57 -6.49 10.42
CA SER A 13 -0.45 -6.82 9.53
C SER A 13 0.62 -5.75 9.67
N GLU A 14 1.87 -6.17 9.88
CA GLU A 14 3.00 -5.26 9.93
C GLU A 14 3.25 -4.70 8.52
N ILE A 15 3.38 -3.37 8.43
CA ILE A 15 3.79 -2.66 7.23
C ILE A 15 5.07 -1.92 7.58
N THR A 16 6.19 -2.34 6.99
CA THR A 16 7.49 -1.66 7.15
C THR A 16 7.88 -0.97 5.86
N TYR A 17 8.76 0.02 5.95
CA TYR A 17 9.29 0.72 4.77
C TYR A 17 10.79 0.99 4.90
N GLN A 18 11.46 1.07 3.75
CA GLN A 18 12.83 1.54 3.62
C GLN A 18 12.90 2.58 2.48
N VAL A 19 13.59 3.70 2.74
CA VAL A 19 13.87 4.71 1.72
C VAL A 19 15.27 4.48 1.17
N LEU A 20 15.39 4.47 -0.16
CA LEU A 20 16.64 4.24 -0.90
C LEU A 20 16.95 5.49 -1.75
N PRO A 21 17.50 6.58 -1.17
CA PRO A 21 17.66 7.85 -1.87
C PRO A 21 18.52 7.76 -3.13
N ASN A 22 19.57 6.93 -3.09
CA ASN A 22 20.48 6.74 -4.23
C ASN A 22 19.82 6.02 -5.41
N ALA A 23 18.71 5.32 -5.17
CA ALA A 23 17.93 4.63 -6.18
C ALA A 23 16.67 5.41 -6.59
N ASP A 24 16.35 6.52 -5.93
CA ASP A 24 15.07 7.24 -6.05
C ASP A 24 13.84 6.35 -5.81
N MET A 25 13.96 5.43 -4.85
CA MET A 25 12.96 4.41 -4.57
C MET A 25 12.61 4.33 -3.08
N ILE A 26 11.40 3.86 -2.83
CA ILE A 26 10.86 3.51 -1.51
C ILE A 26 10.35 2.08 -1.61
N GLU A 27 10.81 1.22 -0.72
CA GLU A 27 10.39 -0.17 -0.62
C GLU A 27 9.45 -0.33 0.57
N PHE A 28 8.32 -0.98 0.37
CA PHE A 28 7.38 -1.37 1.42
C PHE A 28 7.36 -2.89 1.52
N SER A 29 7.40 -3.42 2.73
CA SER A 29 7.17 -4.84 2.99
C SER A 29 5.87 -5.02 3.77
N LEU A 30 4.96 -5.83 3.24
CA LEU A 30 3.64 -6.09 3.81
C LEU A 30 3.56 -7.54 4.31
N GLY A 31 3.41 -7.74 5.62
CA GLY A 31 3.24 -9.08 6.20
C GLY A 31 4.54 -9.78 6.65
N GLY A 32 5.65 -9.05 6.75
CA GLY A 32 6.92 -9.54 7.33
C GLY A 32 7.73 -10.44 6.39
N ARG A 33 8.44 -11.44 6.94
CA ARG A 33 9.47 -12.25 6.23
C ARG A 33 8.98 -12.97 4.96
N ASN A 34 7.69 -13.31 4.87
CA ASN A 34 7.08 -13.93 3.67
C ASN A 34 6.08 -12.98 2.99
N GLY A 35 6.26 -11.68 3.22
CA GLY A 35 5.37 -10.64 2.79
C GLY A 35 5.43 -10.34 1.30
N LEU A 36 4.65 -9.36 0.89
CA LEU A 36 4.73 -8.73 -0.42
C LEU A 36 5.66 -7.51 -0.31
N ASP A 37 6.67 -7.45 -1.17
CA ASP A 37 7.50 -6.25 -1.29
C ASP A 37 7.01 -5.39 -2.47
N LEU A 38 6.86 -4.09 -2.22
CA LEU A 38 6.42 -3.08 -3.18
C LEU A 38 7.45 -1.98 -3.28
N GLU A 39 8.10 -1.88 -4.43
CA GLU A 39 9.02 -0.79 -4.74
C GLU A 39 8.30 0.29 -5.55
N MET A 40 8.42 1.55 -5.13
CA MET A 40 7.83 2.69 -5.81
C MET A 40 8.67 3.96 -5.69
N SER A 41 8.56 4.84 -6.68
CA SER A 41 9.12 6.19 -6.58
C SER A 41 8.32 7.07 -5.61
N GLN A 42 8.85 8.25 -5.28
CA GLN A 42 8.16 9.22 -4.44
C GLN A 42 6.79 9.63 -5.02
N ASP A 43 6.71 9.88 -6.33
CA ASP A 43 5.47 10.28 -6.98
C ASP A 43 4.47 9.12 -7.09
N GLY A 44 4.98 7.89 -7.25
CA GLY A 44 4.17 6.67 -7.17
C GLY A 44 3.51 6.54 -5.79
N LEU A 45 4.27 6.76 -4.72
CA LEU A 45 3.75 6.73 -3.35
C LEU A 45 2.69 7.80 -3.11
N ARG A 46 2.93 9.04 -3.55
CA ARG A 46 1.93 10.12 -3.44
C ARG A 46 0.62 9.76 -4.12
N ARG A 47 0.68 9.13 -5.30
CA ARG A 47 -0.51 8.67 -6.02
C ARG A 47 -1.23 7.55 -5.27
N CYS A 48 -0.49 6.58 -4.72
CA CYS A 48 -1.08 5.51 -3.92
C CYS A 48 -1.82 6.07 -2.69
N ILE A 49 -1.22 7.03 -1.97
CA ILE A 49 -1.85 7.67 -0.81
C ILE A 49 -3.18 8.31 -1.21
N ALA A 50 -3.22 9.06 -2.32
CA ALA A 50 -4.45 9.68 -2.80
C ALA A 50 -5.54 8.63 -3.10
N THR A 51 -5.20 7.59 -3.87
CA THR A 51 -6.14 6.51 -4.22
C THR A 51 -6.63 5.73 -3.00
N PHE A 52 -5.76 5.41 -2.04
CA PHE A 52 -6.17 4.72 -0.82
C PHE A 52 -7.06 5.58 0.07
N THR A 53 -6.80 6.88 0.13
CA THR A 53 -7.65 7.84 0.86
C THR A 53 -9.03 7.93 0.23
N GLU A 54 -9.12 8.02 -1.10
CA GLU A 54 -10.39 8.00 -1.83
C GLU A 54 -11.18 6.71 -1.57
N ALA A 55 -10.51 5.56 -1.59
CA ALA A 55 -11.13 4.27 -1.32
C ALA A 55 -11.66 4.17 0.12
N LEU A 56 -10.89 4.66 1.10
CA LEU A 56 -11.30 4.68 2.51
C LEU A 56 -12.52 5.60 2.71
N ASN A 57 -12.49 6.81 2.16
CA ASN A 57 -13.62 7.74 2.25
C ASN A 57 -14.88 7.16 1.61
N ALA A 58 -14.75 6.46 0.48
CA ALA A 58 -15.87 5.78 -0.17
C ALA A 58 -16.42 4.64 0.70
N PHE A 59 -15.55 3.91 1.41
CA PHE A 59 -15.96 2.88 2.36
C PHE A 59 -16.72 3.49 3.55
N ASP A 60 -16.19 4.51 4.19
CA ASP A 60 -16.83 5.17 5.35
C ASP A 60 -18.21 5.76 4.98
N THR A 61 -18.31 6.32 3.78
CA THR A 61 -19.59 6.79 3.22
C THR A 61 -20.57 5.65 3.04
N ALA A 62 -20.12 4.50 2.54
CA ALA A 62 -20.97 3.34 2.31
C ALA A 62 -21.42 2.66 3.62
N THR A 63 -20.61 2.71 4.68
CA THR A 63 -20.91 2.09 5.98
C THR A 63 -21.52 3.05 7.00
N GLY A 64 -21.65 4.33 6.68
CA GLY A 64 -22.17 5.36 7.59
C GLY A 64 -21.27 5.60 8.80
N SER A 65 -19.96 5.42 8.64
CA SER A 65 -18.94 5.50 9.72
C SER A 65 -18.24 6.86 9.79
N ALA A 66 -18.81 7.90 9.15
CA ALA A 66 -18.25 9.25 9.06
C ALA A 66 -18.15 9.99 10.41
#